data_AF-A0A953SIC6-F1
#
_entry.id   AF-A0A953SIC6-F1
#
_cell.length_a   1.000
_cell.length_b   1.000
_cell.length_c   1.000
_cell.angle_alpha   90.00
_cell.angle_beta   90.00
_cell.angle_gamma   90.00
#
_symmetry.space_group_name_H-M   'P 1'
#
loop_
_entity.id
_entity.type
_entity.pdbx_description
1 polymer ?
#
loop_
_entity_poly.entity_id
_entity_poly.type
_entity_poly.pdbx_seq_one_letter_code
_entity_poly.pdbx_strand_id
1 'polypeptide(L)' 'GPVCSVKGVPEQTIPEGRLAWHHPDELDTLPLPDSDRKVIWPMIRKHDGGGDRPGFFAVHIDCRGDELTWSVEESFPPS' A
#
# COMPACT_ATOMS: atom_id res chain seq x y z
N GLY A 1 -13.27 29.53 4.45
CA GLY A 1 -12.12 29.44 3.53
C GLY A 1 -12.50 28.57 2.35
N PRO A 2 -11.91 28.74 1.15
CA PRO A 2 -12.24 27.87 0.03
C PRO A 2 -11.84 26.43 0.37
N VAL A 3 -12.81 25.52 0.31
CA VAL A 3 -12.56 24.08 0.39
C VAL A 3 -11.80 23.71 -0.88
N CYS A 4 -10.58 23.18 -0.73
CA CYS A 4 -9.84 22.63 -1.85
C CYS A 4 -10.62 21.43 -2.36
N SER A 5 -11.30 21.55 -3.51
CA SER A 5 -11.95 20.40 -4.14
C SER A 5 -10.87 19.44 -4.57
N VAL A 6 -10.78 18.28 -3.92
CA VAL A 6 -9.92 17.18 -4.36
C VAL A 6 -10.42 16.73 -5.74
N LYS A 7 -9.72 17.15 -6.79
CA LYS A 7 -9.92 16.53 -8.11
C LYS A 7 -9.29 15.14 -8.05
N GLY A 8 -10.11 14.10 -8.22
CA GLY A 8 -9.62 12.73 -8.34
C GLY A 8 -8.66 12.60 -9.53
N VAL A 9 -7.63 11.77 -9.39
CA VAL A 9 -6.74 11.45 -10.50
C VAL A 9 -7.51 10.53 -11.47
N PRO A 10 -7.65 10.87 -12.76
CA PRO A 10 -8.37 10.01 -13.70
C PRO A 10 -7.60 8.71 -13.96
N GLU A 11 -8.33 7.64 -14.27
CA GLU A 11 -7.71 6.46 -14.87
C GLU A 11 -7.11 6.81 -16.22
N GLN A 12 -5.91 6.33 -16.50
CA GLN A 12 -5.21 6.62 -17.74
C GLN A 12 -4.07 5.64 -17.99
N THR A 13 -3.65 5.54 -19.24
CA THR A 13 -2.41 4.85 -19.61
C THR A 13 -1.23 5.81 -19.43
N ILE A 14 -0.19 5.33 -18.77
CA ILE A 14 1.10 5.99 -18.52
C ILE A 14 2.23 5.09 -19.04
N PRO A 15 3.48 5.57 -19.18
CA PRO A 15 4.60 4.75 -19.66
C PRO A 15 4.79 3.42 -18.89
N GLU A 16 4.47 3.42 -17.60
CA GLU A 16 4.59 2.27 -16.69
C GLU A 16 3.39 1.29 -16.75
N GLY A 17 2.28 1.65 -17.40
CA GLY A 17 1.09 0.78 -17.49
C GLY A 17 -0.25 1.52 -17.43
N ARG A 18 -1.31 0.84 -16.94
CA ARG A 18 -2.64 1.42 -16.74
C ARG A 18 -2.82 1.81 -15.27
N LEU A 19 -3.03 3.10 -15.00
CA LEU A 19 -3.51 3.58 -13.71
C LEU A 19 -5.02 3.32 -13.62
N ALA A 20 -5.43 2.59 -12.57
CA ALA A 20 -6.81 2.22 -12.31
C ALA A 20 -7.13 2.35 -10.82
N TRP A 21 -8.38 2.66 -10.50
CA TRP A 21 -8.85 2.68 -9.12
C TRP A 21 -9.54 1.36 -8.78
N HIS A 22 -9.16 0.77 -7.65
CA HIS A 22 -9.72 -0.48 -7.16
C HIS A 22 -10.22 -0.29 -5.73
N HIS A 23 -11.36 -0.90 -5.42
CA HIS A 23 -11.86 -0.98 -4.05
C HIS A 23 -10.91 -1.87 -3.22
N PRO A 24 -10.70 -1.60 -1.92
CA PRO A 24 -9.83 -2.44 -1.08
C PRO A 24 -10.15 -3.94 -1.14
N ASP A 25 -11.43 -4.31 -1.26
CA ASP A 25 -11.87 -5.71 -1.35
C ASP A 25 -11.49 -6.39 -2.68
N GLU A 26 -11.10 -5.64 -3.70
CA GLU A 26 -10.66 -6.19 -4.99
C GLU A 26 -9.18 -6.59 -4.98
N LEU A 27 -8.39 -6.11 -4.01
CA LEU A 27 -6.94 -6.30 -3.97
C LEU A 27 -6.51 -7.77 -4.04
N ASP A 28 -7.28 -8.67 -3.43
CA ASP A 28 -6.98 -10.11 -3.41
C ASP A 28 -7.16 -10.77 -4.80
N THR A 29 -7.92 -10.14 -5.69
CA THR A 29 -8.20 -10.65 -7.05
C THR A 29 -7.24 -10.09 -8.10
N LEU A 30 -6.58 -8.98 -7.81
CA LEU A 30 -5.61 -8.37 -8.72
C LEU A 30 -4.38 -9.24 -8.88
N PRO A 31 -3.69 -9.24 -10.03
CA PRO A 31 -2.45 -9.98 -10.25
C PRO A 31 -1.25 -9.30 -9.58
N LEU A 32 -1.35 -9.04 -8.28
CA LEU A 32 -0.29 -8.42 -7.48
C LEU A 32 0.82 -9.42 -7.14
N PRO A 33 2.08 -8.97 -7.00
CA PRO A 33 3.17 -9.78 -6.49
C PRO A 33 2.89 -10.32 -5.09
N ASP A 34 3.55 -11.42 -4.74
CA ASP A 34 3.42 -12.06 -3.42
C ASP A 34 3.85 -11.13 -2.27
N SER A 35 4.87 -10.29 -2.48
CA SER A 35 5.31 -9.25 -1.53
C SER A 35 4.17 -8.33 -1.12
N ASP A 36 3.37 -7.91 -2.09
CA ASP A 36 2.31 -6.93 -1.91
C ASP A 36 1.18 -7.53 -1.09
N ARG A 37 0.75 -8.74 -1.47
CA ARG A 37 -0.34 -9.47 -0.81
C ARG A 37 0.02 -9.92 0.60
N LYS A 38 1.20 -10.52 0.76
CA LYS A 38 1.61 -11.20 2.00
C LYS A 38 2.24 -10.26 3.03
N VAL A 39 2.82 -9.14 2.59
CA VAL A 39 3.62 -8.25 3.45
C VAL A 39 3.12 -6.81 3.41
N ILE A 40 3.15 -6.15 2.24
CA ILE A 40 2.94 -4.69 2.15
C ILE A 40 1.51 -4.31 2.56
N TRP A 41 0.47 -4.91 1.97
CA TRP A 41 -0.92 -4.57 2.29
C TRP A 41 -1.31 -4.87 3.75
N PRO A 42 -0.93 -6.01 4.35
CA PRO A 42 -1.10 -6.23 5.78
C PRO A 42 -0.43 -5.15 6.64
N MET A 43 0.77 -4.72 6.28
CA MET A 43 1.47 -3.64 6.99
C MET A 43 0.76 -2.29 6.81
N ILE A 44 0.29 -1.96 5.61
CA ILE A 44 -0.54 -0.76 5.38
C ILE A 44 -1.76 -0.79 6.31
N ARG A 45 -2.55 -1.86 6.29
CA ARG A 45 -3.76 -1.98 7.14
C ARG A 45 -3.47 -1.87 8.63
N LYS A 46 -2.31 -2.35 9.09
CA LYS A 46 -1.90 -2.23 10.51
C LYS A 46 -1.59 -0.79 10.92
N HIS A 47 -1.20 0.07 9.98
CA HIS A 47 -0.75 1.44 10.23
C HIS A 47 -1.73 2.51 9.70
N ASP A 48 -2.71 2.09 8.90
CA ASP A 48 -3.83 2.89 8.43
C ASP A 48 -4.87 2.99 9.55
N GLY A 49 -4.86 4.11 10.29
CA GLY A 49 -5.72 4.35 11.45
C GLY A 49 -6.06 5.83 11.63
N GLY A 50 -7.23 6.10 12.22
CA GLY A 50 -7.86 7.44 12.29
C GLY A 50 -7.33 8.38 13.38
N GLY A 51 -6.05 8.28 13.75
CA GLY A 51 -5.41 9.24 14.64
C GLY A 51 -5.13 10.58 13.94
N ASP A 52 -4.55 11.53 14.67
CA ASP A 52 -4.05 12.80 14.12
C ASP A 52 -2.92 12.59 13.09
N ARG A 53 -2.18 11.47 13.20
CA ARG A 53 -1.13 11.08 12.25
C ARG A 53 -1.18 9.58 11.91
N PRO A 54 -0.94 9.21 10.64
CA PRO A 54 -0.84 7.81 10.24
C PRO A 54 0.36 7.14 10.90
N GLY A 55 0.28 5.80 11.02
CA GLY A 55 1.42 5.01 11.46
C GLY A 55 2.53 4.97 10.41
N PHE A 56 3.68 4.42 10.79
CA PHE A 56 4.84 4.25 9.91
C PHE A 56 5.39 2.84 10.04
N PHE A 57 5.94 2.31 8.95
CA PHE A 57 6.74 1.11 8.98
C PHE A 57 7.82 1.13 7.89
N ALA A 58 8.93 0.45 8.17
CA ALA A 58 9.96 0.08 7.20
C ALA A 58 10.15 -1.44 7.24
N VAL A 59 10.15 -2.08 6.07
CA VAL A 59 10.28 -3.53 5.94
C VAL A 59 11.35 -3.87 4.92
N HIS A 60 12.24 -4.80 5.26
CA HIS A 60 13.14 -5.45 4.33
C HIS A 60 12.46 -6.70 3.79
N ILE A 61 12.33 -6.83 2.47
CA ILE A 61 11.75 -8.01 1.82
C ILE A 61 12.80 -8.62 0.88
N ASP A 62 13.17 -9.87 1.12
CA ASP A 62 14.08 -10.62 0.23
C ASP A 62 13.27 -11.35 -0.85
N CYS A 63 13.40 -10.87 -2.08
CA CYS A 63 12.72 -11.42 -3.27
C CYS A 63 13.65 -12.25 -4.18
N ARG A 64 14.84 -12.68 -3.71
CA ARG A 64 15.85 -13.32 -4.56
C ARG A 64 15.64 -14.82 -4.80
N GLY A 65 14.81 -15.49 -4.00
CA GLY A 65 14.55 -16.92 -4.09
C GLY A 65 13.09 -17.26 -4.35
N ASP A 66 12.79 -18.56 -4.35
CA ASP A 66 11.41 -19.08 -4.48
C ASP A 66 10.58 -18.87 -3.20
N GLU A 67 11.24 -18.61 -2.08
CA GLU A 67 10.62 -18.29 -0.79
C GLU A 67 10.79 -16.81 -0.46
N LEU A 68 9.68 -16.18 -0.08
CA LEU A 68 9.64 -14.80 0.37
C LEU A 68 9.95 -14.73 1.86
N THR A 69 11.03 -14.04 2.23
CA THR A 69 11.35 -13.75 3.64
C THR A 69 11.39 -12.24 3.88
N TRP A 70 11.02 -11.79 5.09
CA TRP A 70 11.00 -10.36 5.41
C TRP A 70 11.23 -10.09 6.90
N SER A 71 11.75 -8.89 7.21
CA SER A 71 11.91 -8.35 8.56
C SER A 71 11.38 -6.92 8.63
N VAL A 72 10.71 -6.58 9.73
CA VAL A 72 10.34 -5.19 10.02
C VAL A 72 11.54 -4.52 10.68
N GLU A 73 12.07 -3.48 10.04
CA GLU A 73 13.22 -2.73 10.54
C GLU A 73 12.79 -1.64 11.52
N GLU A 74 11.63 -1.02 11.27
CA GLU A 74 11.05 0.03 12.13
C GLU A 74 9.53 0.06 12.00
N SER A 75 8.82 0.40 13.09
CA SER A 75 7.36 0.52 13.08
C SER A 75 6.86 1.39 14.24
N PHE A 76 5.95 2.31 13.93
CA PHE A 76 5.23 3.15 14.91
C PHE A 76 3.72 3.13 14.61
N PRO A 77 2.85 2.95 15.61
CA PRO A 77 1.41 2.97 15.40
C PRO A 77 0.93 4.37 15.00
N PRO A 78 -0.27 4.48 14.39
CA PRO A 78 -0.94 5.77 14.24
C PRO A 78 -1.15 6.43 15.61
N SER A 79 -1.07 7.77 15.66
CA SER A 79 -1.22 8.58 16.88
C SER A 79 -2.40 9.51 16.77
#